data_AF-A0A914Y7U3-F1
#
_entry.id   AF-A0A914Y7U3-F1
#
_cell.length_a   1.000
_cell.length_b   1.000
_cell.length_c   1.000
_cell.angle_alpha   90.00
_cell.angle_beta   90.00
_cell.angle_gamma   90.00
#
_symmetry.space_group_name_H-M   'P 1'
#
loop_
_entity.id
_entity.type
_entity.pdbx_description
1 polymer ?
#
loop_
_entity_poly.entity_id
_entity_poly.type
_entity_poly.pdbx_seq_one_letter_code
_entity_poly.pdbx_strand_id
1 'polypeptide(L)' 'MVADIKEQFNNDFRRVTASQISAAMNSECSIQMAGFEGQLCRDTVRKNACKLLSVLRMNATDAQACNAIGLC' A
#
# COMPACT_ATOMS: atom_id res chain seq x y z
N MET A 1 -2.00 2.95 -7.56
CA MET A 1 -1.32 2.26 -6.45
C MET A 1 -2.26 1.47 -5.54
N VAL A 2 -3.07 2.11 -4.67
CA VAL A 2 -3.89 1.36 -3.69
C VAL A 2 -5.01 0.54 -4.37
N ALA A 3 -5.59 1.06 -5.45
CA ALA A 3 -6.56 0.34 -6.27
C ALA A 3 -5.95 -0.95 -6.86
N ASP A 4 -4.75 -0.85 -7.43
CA ASP A 4 -4.01 -1.98 -8.01
C ASP A 4 -3.73 -3.07 -6.95
N ILE A 5 -3.37 -2.65 -5.73
CA ILE A 5 -3.18 -3.58 -4.60
C ILE A 5 -4.48 -4.28 -4.23
N LYS A 6 -5.61 -3.55 -4.20
CA LYS A 6 -6.91 -4.18 -3.93
C LYS A 6 -7.30 -5.17 -5.00
N GLU A 7 -7.07 -4.86 -6.26
CA GLU A 7 -7.30 -5.78 -7.35
C GLU A 7 -6.42 -7.04 -7.22
N GLN A 8 -5.12 -6.86 -6.96
CA GLN A 8 -4.17 -7.97 -6.76
C GLN A 8 -4.59 -8.93 -5.63
N PHE A 9 -5.16 -8.41 -4.55
CA PHE A 9 -5.62 -9.21 -3.42
C PHE A 9 -7.12 -9.52 -3.45
N ASN A 10 -7.83 -9.24 -4.55
CA ASN A 10 -9.29 -9.40 -4.68
C ASN A 10 -10.07 -8.76 -3.51
N ASN A 11 -9.56 -7.64 -2.99
CA ASN A 11 -10.08 -6.93 -1.81
C ASN A 11 -10.16 -7.81 -0.53
N ASP A 12 -9.45 -8.94 -0.47
CA ASP A 12 -9.40 -9.82 0.70
C ASP A 12 -8.04 -9.76 1.41
N PHE A 13 -8.01 -8.99 2.50
CA PHE A 13 -6.80 -8.77 3.30
C PHE A 13 -6.76 -9.59 4.60
N ARG A 14 -7.68 -10.55 4.77
CA ARG A 14 -7.80 -11.35 6.01
C ARG A 14 -6.57 -12.21 6.27
N ARG A 15 -5.99 -12.79 5.21
CA ARG A 15 -4.80 -13.66 5.29
C ARG A 15 -3.51 -12.96 4.85
N VAL A 16 -3.62 -11.68 4.47
CA VAL A 16 -2.48 -10.91 3.99
C VAL A 16 -1.67 -10.38 5.16
N THR A 17 -0.35 -10.45 5.05
CA THR A 17 0.59 -9.93 6.07
C THR A 17 1.08 -8.53 5.71
N ALA A 18 1.59 -7.80 6.70
CA ALA A 18 2.19 -6.48 6.45
C ALA A 18 3.37 -6.57 5.48
N SER A 19 4.13 -7.68 5.53
CA SER A 19 5.23 -7.91 4.59
C SER A 19 4.73 -8.06 3.15
N GLN A 20 3.64 -8.81 2.92
CA GLN A 20 3.05 -8.99 1.59
C GLN A 20 2.50 -7.68 1.04
N ILE A 21 1.77 -6.91 1.86
CA ILE A 21 1.32 -5.56 1.48
C ILE A 21 2.50 -4.66 1.15
N SER A 22 3.53 -4.65 1.98
CA SER A 22 4.70 -3.79 1.77
C SER A 22 5.43 -4.15 0.48
N ALA A 23 5.56 -5.44 0.16
CA ALA A 23 6.22 -5.91 -1.05
C ALA A 23 5.43 -5.50 -2.30
N ALA A 24 4.12 -5.72 -2.28
CA ALA A 24 3.23 -5.36 -3.39
C ALA A 24 3.23 -3.83 -3.63
N MET A 25 3.06 -3.05 -2.56
CA MET A 25 3.11 -1.58 -2.63
C MET A 25 4.49 -1.07 -3.07
N ASN A 26 5.59 -1.72 -2.66
CA ASN A 26 6.93 -1.35 -3.10
C ASN A 26 7.16 -1.63 -4.59
N SER A 27 6.55 -2.69 -5.11
CA SER A 27 6.54 -2.98 -6.55
C SER A 27 5.83 -1.84 -7.29
N GLU A 28 4.63 -1.47 -6.85
CA GLU A 28 3.88 -0.36 -7.43
C GLU A 28 4.62 0.98 -7.34
N CYS A 29 5.24 1.29 -6.19
CA CYS A 29 6.10 2.47 -6.05
C CYS A 29 7.24 2.48 -7.09
N SER A 30 7.76 1.32 -7.47
CA SER A 30 8.88 1.23 -8.41
C SER A 30 8.43 1.26 -9.88
N ILE A 31 7.18 0.86 -10.15
CA ILE A 31 6.55 0.94 -11.47
C ILE A 31 6.08 2.37 -11.76
N GLN A 32 5.41 3.00 -10.79
CA GLN A 32 4.77 4.29 -10.97
C GLN A 32 5.72 5.47 -10.72
N MET A 33 6.79 5.28 -9.94
CA MET A 33 7.73 6.34 -9.57
C MET A 33 9.19 5.89 -9.72
N ALA A 34 10.02 6.75 -10.30
CA ALA A 34 11.45 6.52 -10.46
C ALA A 34 12.27 7.46 -9.55
N GLY A 35 13.53 7.09 -9.30
CA GLY A 35 14.47 7.94 -8.55
C GLY A 35 14.05 8.20 -7.10
N PHE A 36 14.17 9.46 -6.67
CA PHE A 36 13.93 9.89 -5.29
C PHE A 36 12.48 9.67 -4.84
N GLU A 37 11.51 9.95 -5.71
CA GLU A 37 10.08 9.78 -5.40
C GLU A 37 9.72 8.32 -5.17
N GLY A 38 10.25 7.41 -6.00
CA GLY A 38 10.09 5.97 -5.78
C GLY A 38 10.71 5.50 -4.47
N GLN A 39 11.82 6.11 -4.05
CA GLN A 39 12.47 5.78 -2.78
C GLN A 39 11.67 6.30 -1.58
N LEU A 40 11.16 7.53 -1.64
CA LEU A 40 10.26 8.10 -0.64
C LEU A 40 8.99 7.26 -0.50
N CYS A 41 8.39 6.85 -1.63
CA CYS A 41 7.23 5.98 -1.66
C CYS A 41 7.50 4.67 -0.93
N ARG A 42 8.59 3.97 -1.27
CA ARG A 42 8.96 2.70 -0.62
C ARG A 42 9.22 2.86 0.87
N ASP A 43 9.86 3.94 1.29
CA ASP A 43 10.10 4.20 2.71
C ASP A 43 8.80 4.49 3.47
N THR A 44 7.90 5.29 2.89
CA THR A 44 6.58 5.57 3.47
C THR A 44 5.75 4.29 3.59
N VAL A 45 5.75 3.45 2.55
CA VAL A 45 5.11 2.13 2.56
C VAL A 45 5.68 1.24 3.65
N ARG A 46 7.01 1.13 3.73
CA ARG A 46 7.67 0.26 4.70
C ARG A 46 7.37 0.69 6.14
N LYS A 47 7.31 2.00 6.41
CA LYS A 47 6.96 2.55 7.73
C LYS A 47 5.48 2.38 8.09
N ASN A 48 4.60 2.39 7.10
CA ASN A 48 3.14 2.40 7.32
C ASN A 48 2.42 1.10 6.90
N ALA A 49 3.14 0.05 6.50
CA ALA A 49 2.55 -1.19 5.98
C ALA A 49 1.53 -1.83 6.94
N CYS A 50 1.80 -1.82 8.24
CA CYS A 50 0.86 -2.30 9.26
C CYS A 50 -0.42 -1.46 9.31
N LYS A 51 -0.29 -0.13 9.24
CA LYS A 51 -1.42 0.81 9.23
C LYS A 51 -2.24 0.65 7.97
N LEU A 52 -1.58 0.57 6.80
CA LEU A 52 -2.23 0.29 5.51
C LEU A 52 -3.04 -1.00 5.56
N LEU A 53 -2.42 -2.09 6.02
CA LEU A 53 -3.10 -3.38 6.13
C LEU A 53 -4.32 -3.31 7.06
N SER A 54 -4.21 -2.60 8.20
CA SER A 54 -5.34 -2.42 9.11
C SER A 54 -6.49 -1.68 8.46
N VAL A 55 -6.20 -0.63 7.68
CA VAL A 55 -7.20 0.18 7.00
C VAL A 55 -7.85 -0.60 5.85
N LEU A 56 -7.06 -1.36 5.09
CA LEU A 56 -7.56 -2.25 4.03
C LEU A 56 -8.45 -3.37 4.59
N ARG A 57 -8.14 -3.92 5.76
CA ARG A 57 -8.99 -4.91 6.46
C ARG A 57 -10.33 -4.34 6.95
N MET A 58 -10.43 -3.02 7.11
CA MET A 58 -11.67 -2.34 7.45
C MET A 58 -12.55 -2.03 6.22
N ASN A 59 -12.22 -2.57 5.04
CA ASN A 59 -12.88 -2.25 3.76
C ASN A 59 -12.86 -0.74 3.46
N ALA A 60 -11.83 -0.02 3.92
CA ALA A 60 -11.68 1.40 3.63
C ALA A 60 -11.53 1.66 2.13
N THR A 61 -11.97 2.83 1.66
CA THR A 61 -11.81 3.24 0.26
C THR A 61 -10.34 3.48 -0.10
N ASP A 62 -10.04 3.57 -1.40
CA ASP A 62 -8.67 3.77 -1.88
C ASP A 62 -8.07 5.08 -1.34
N ALA A 63 -8.89 6.13 -1.33
CA ALA A 63 -8.53 7.43 -0.78
C ALA A 63 -8.27 7.35 0.73
N GLN A 64 -9.09 6.62 1.49
CA GLN A 64 -8.89 6.47 2.93
C GLN A 64 -7.60 5.69 3.25
N ALA A 65 -7.34 4.60 2.53
CA ALA A 65 -6.13 3.81 2.69
C ALA A 65 -4.87 4.58 2.28
N CYS A 66 -4.94 5.39 1.22
CA CYS A 66 -3.84 6.23 0.76
C CYS A 66 -3.55 7.39 1.74
N ASN A 67 -4.58 8.12 2.18
CA ASN A 67 -4.46 9.18 3.18
C ASN A 67 -3.95 8.65 4.53
N ALA A 68 -4.33 7.42 4.89
CA ALA A 68 -3.88 6.82 6.14
C ALA A 68 -2.36 6.64 6.20
N ILE A 69 -1.68 6.51 5.06
CA ILE A 69 -0.25 6.31 4.97
C ILE A 69 0.52 7.54 4.45
N GLY A 70 -0.16 8.65 4.15
CA GLY A 70 0.47 9.90 3.71
C GLY A 70 1.10 9.81 2.32
N LEU A 71 0.57 8.93 1.46
CA LEU A 71 0.89 8.90 0.02
C LEU A 71 -0.12 9.70 -0.81
N CYS A 72 -1.23 10.04 -0.18
CA CYS A 72 -2.20 11.06 -0.51
C CYS A 72 -2.31 11.94 0.77
#